data_AF-A0A1B8RZQ8-F1
#
_entry.id   AF-A0A1B8RZQ8-F1
#
_cell.length_a   1.000
_cell.length_b   1.000
_cell.length_c   1.000
_cell.angle_alpha   90.00
_cell.angle_beta   90.00
_cell.angle_gamma   90.00
#
_symmetry.space_group_name_H-M   'P 1'
#
loop_
_entity.id
_entity.type
_entity.pdbx_description
1 polymer ?
#
loop_
_entity_poly.entity_id
_entity_poly.type
_entity_poly.pdbx_seq_one_letter_code
_entity_poly.pdbx_strand_id
1 'polypeptide(L)'
;MTVRWHITRTDSSLTLSRRLPARTDVSAETVLPAADPLRLAHQIRQDLWRQLQRLRGFAPVVEITAAGQGLRVRAGGQVAGRVPANAAGLIADVLEDPANRARWIRHASRGQGRTLPDSRADAKDSHRIAAKIDMKSESAS
;
A
#
# COMPACT_ATOMS: atom_id res chain seq x y z
N MET A 1 0.10 -3.99 -25.32
CA MET A 1 -0.14 -4.88 -24.17
C MET A 1 -0.44 -4.05 -22.94
N THR A 2 -1.67 -4.07 -22.43
CA THR A 2 -2.05 -3.35 -21.20
C THR A 2 -1.37 -4.02 -20.01
N VAL A 3 -0.52 -3.27 -19.30
CA VAL A 3 0.15 -3.77 -18.10
C VAL A 3 -0.91 -3.91 -17.01
N ARG A 4 -1.31 -5.14 -16.70
CA ARG A 4 -2.27 -5.44 -15.61
C ARG A 4 -1.57 -5.24 -14.26
N TRP A 5 -2.18 -4.45 -13.38
CA TRP A 5 -1.74 -4.26 -12.01
C TRP A 5 -2.61 -5.07 -11.06
N HIS A 6 -2.00 -5.61 -10.01
CA HIS A 6 -2.70 -6.36 -8.99
C HIS A 6 -2.86 -5.48 -7.75
N ILE A 7 -4.10 -5.34 -7.29
CA ILE A 7 -4.45 -4.62 -6.06
C ILE A 7 -5.00 -5.66 -5.10
N THR A 8 -4.31 -5.84 -3.98
CA THR A 8 -4.77 -6.66 -2.86
C THR A 8 -5.08 -5.73 -1.70
N ARG A 9 -6.23 -5.94 -1.05
CA ARG A 9 -6.64 -5.21 0.14
C ARG A 9 -6.83 -6.19 1.28
N THR A 10 -6.35 -5.80 2.45
CA THR A 10 -6.70 -6.42 3.73
C THR A 10 -7.44 -5.39 4.57
N ASP A 11 -7.79 -5.74 5.80
CA ASP A 11 -8.49 -4.84 6.72
C ASP A 11 -7.69 -3.59 7.07
N SER A 12 -6.35 -3.59 6.91
CA SER A 12 -5.50 -2.43 7.24
C SER A 12 -4.35 -2.17 6.28
N SER A 13 -4.30 -2.92 5.17
CA SER A 13 -3.26 -2.75 4.17
C SER A 13 -3.80 -2.74 2.74
N LEU A 14 -3.10 -2.01 1.88
CA LEU A 14 -3.27 -2.02 0.45
C LEU A 14 -1.92 -2.33 -0.20
N THR A 15 -1.88 -3.38 -1.01
CA THR A 15 -0.70 -3.76 -1.79
C THR A 15 -1.00 -3.63 -3.27
N LEU A 16 -0.22 -2.78 -3.95
CA LEU A 16 -0.23 -2.60 -5.39
C LEU A 16 1.05 -3.22 -5.96
N SER A 17 0.90 -4.20 -6.85
CA SER A 17 2.04 -4.93 -7.40
C SER A 17 1.90 -5.18 -8.90
N ARG A 18 3.04 -5.29 -9.58
CA ARG A 18 3.07 -5.64 -11.01
C ARG A 18 2.99 -7.15 -11.26
N ARG A 19 3.45 -7.97 -10.32
CA ARG A 19 3.53 -9.43 -10.44
C ARG A 19 2.98 -10.08 -9.18
N LEU A 20 2.39 -11.26 -9.35
CA LEU A 20 2.02 -12.15 -8.26
C LEU A 20 2.94 -13.38 -8.26
N PRO A 21 3.36 -13.88 -7.07
CA PRO A 21 3.17 -13.25 -5.77
C PRO A 21 3.95 -11.92 -5.67
N ALA A 22 3.45 -10.98 -4.87
CA ALA A 22 4.15 -9.71 -4.66
C ALA A 22 5.48 -9.99 -3.94
N ARG A 23 6.59 -9.81 -4.66
CA ARG A 23 7.95 -10.01 -4.14
C ARG A 23 8.68 -8.68 -4.09
N THR A 24 9.37 -8.47 -2.98
CA THR A 24 10.08 -7.23 -2.68
C THR A 24 11.52 -7.59 -2.31
N ASP A 25 12.39 -7.66 -3.31
CA ASP A 25 13.82 -7.99 -3.11
C ASP A 25 14.58 -6.78 -2.53
N VAL A 26 14.08 -5.57 -2.80
CA VAL A 26 14.58 -4.31 -2.25
C VAL A 26 13.41 -3.40 -1.92
N SER A 27 13.48 -2.69 -0.80
CA SER A 27 12.49 -1.69 -0.40
C SER A 27 13.08 -0.60 0.47
N ALA A 28 12.40 0.55 0.50
CA ALA A 28 12.53 1.55 1.55
C ALA A 28 11.14 1.87 2.12
N GLU A 29 11.12 2.48 3.29
CA GLU A 29 9.89 2.85 4.00
C GLU A 29 9.86 4.34 4.28
N THR A 30 8.66 4.91 4.31
CA THR A 30 8.42 6.28 4.77
C THR A 30 7.04 6.37 5.43
N VAL A 31 6.80 7.47 6.15
CA VAL A 31 5.48 7.80 6.69
C VAL A 31 4.96 9.05 5.98
N LEU A 32 3.70 8.99 5.58
CA LEU A 32 3.00 10.08 4.92
C LEU A 32 1.73 10.45 5.71
N PRO A 33 1.26 11.70 5.61
CA PRO A 33 -0.05 12.08 6.13
C PRO A 33 -1.17 11.19 5.57
N ALA A 34 -2.30 11.12 6.28
CA ALA A 34 -3.48 10.40 5.82
C ALA A 34 -3.97 10.93 4.45
N ALA A 35 -4.22 10.01 3.52
CA ALA A 35 -4.71 10.29 2.17
C ALA A 35 -5.35 9.03 1.55
N ASP A 36 -5.91 9.11 0.35
CA ASP A 36 -6.39 7.92 -0.38
C ASP A 36 -5.21 6.97 -0.68
N PRO A 37 -5.21 5.74 -0.11
CA PRO A 37 -4.09 4.82 -0.23
C PRO A 37 -3.92 4.28 -1.66
N LEU A 38 -5.01 4.11 -2.41
CA LEU A 38 -4.92 3.59 -3.77
C LEU A 38 -4.28 4.61 -4.71
N ARG A 39 -4.72 5.87 -4.62
CA ARG A 39 -4.15 6.98 -5.40
C ARG A 39 -2.68 7.16 -5.08
N LEU A 40 -2.34 7.13 -3.79
CA LEU A 40 -0.97 7.25 -3.32
C LEU A 40 -0.10 6.11 -3.87
N ALA A 41 -0.56 4.86 -3.76
CA ALA A 41 0.16 3.71 -4.29
C ALA A 41 0.42 3.82 -5.80
N HIS A 42 -0.56 4.28 -6.58
CA HIS A 42 -0.40 4.46 -8.03
C HIS A 42 0.66 5.48 -8.41
N GLN A 43 0.74 6.60 -7.69
CA GLN A 43 1.72 7.66 -7.95
C GLN A 43 3.13 7.23 -7.52
N ILE A 44 3.28 6.68 -6.31
CA ILE A 44 4.57 6.17 -5.82
C ILE A 44 5.13 5.14 -6.79
N ARG A 45 4.30 4.17 -7.19
CA ARG A 45 4.66 3.18 -8.21
C ARG A 45 5.11 3.82 -9.52
N GLN A 46 4.44 4.87 -9.99
CA GLN A 46 4.81 5.55 -11.24
C GLN A 46 6.19 6.17 -11.13
N ASP A 47 6.50 6.82 -10.02
CA ASP A 47 7.78 7.51 -9.83
C ASP A 47 8.92 6.54 -9.56
N LEU A 48 8.67 5.47 -8.79
CA LEU A 48 9.59 4.35 -8.66
C LEU A 48 9.91 3.71 -10.00
N TRP A 49 8.90 3.50 -10.86
CA TRP A 49 9.14 2.97 -12.20
C TRP A 49 10.02 3.93 -13.02
N ARG A 50 9.74 5.23 -13.00
CA ARG A 50 10.57 6.21 -13.73
C ARG A 50 12.03 6.18 -13.29
N GLN A 51 12.28 6.06 -11.99
CA GLN A 51 13.62 6.04 -11.42
C GLN A 51 14.34 4.70 -11.65
N LEU A 52 13.64 3.58 -11.52
CA LEU A 52 14.25 2.25 -11.41
C LEU A 52 14.01 1.35 -12.64
N GLN A 53 13.31 1.81 -13.68
CA GLN A 53 13.05 1.02 -14.91
C GLN A 53 14.31 0.50 -15.60
N ARG A 54 15.48 1.10 -15.35
CA ARG A 54 16.78 0.63 -15.87
C ARG A 54 17.32 -0.59 -15.11
N LEU A 55 16.80 -0.87 -13.92
CA LEU A 55 17.14 -2.10 -13.19
C LEU A 55 16.49 -3.29 -13.89
N ARG A 56 17.33 -4.25 -14.29
CA ARG A 56 16.89 -5.43 -15.03
C ARG A 56 15.81 -6.17 -14.27
N GLY A 57 14.68 -6.40 -14.92
CA GLY A 57 13.58 -7.17 -14.36
C GLY A 57 12.83 -6.50 -13.21
N PHE A 58 13.03 -5.20 -12.99
CA PHE A 58 12.37 -4.45 -11.92
C PHE A 58 10.85 -4.53 -12.05
N ALA A 59 10.19 -5.00 -10.99
CA ALA A 59 8.74 -5.08 -10.90
C ALA A 59 8.29 -4.41 -9.59
N PRO A 60 7.72 -3.19 -9.65
CA PRO A 60 7.44 -2.42 -8.45
C PRO A 60 6.31 -3.04 -7.63
N VAL A 61 6.47 -2.93 -6.32
CA VAL A 61 5.51 -3.30 -5.28
C VAL A 61 5.42 -2.12 -4.31
N VAL A 62 4.20 -1.69 -4.02
CA VAL A 62 3.91 -0.63 -3.03
C VAL A 62 2.89 -1.20 -2.06
N GLU A 63 3.26 -1.22 -0.79
CA GLU A 63 2.41 -1.60 0.33
C GLU A 63 2.15 -0.37 1.19
N ILE A 64 0.88 -0.11 1.49
CA ILE A 64 0.44 0.99 2.33
C ILE A 64 -0.35 0.39 3.48
N THR A 65 0.04 0.78 4.70
CA THR A 65 -0.60 0.36 5.94
C THR A 65 -0.99 1.58 6.75
N ALA A 66 -2.09 1.49 7.49
CA ALA A 66 -2.45 2.52 8.46
C ALA A 66 -1.39 2.61 9.57
N ALA A 67 -1.05 3.82 9.99
CA ALA A 67 -0.09 4.07 11.05
C ALA A 67 -0.48 5.32 11.86
N GLY A 68 -1.28 5.17 12.91
CA GLY A 68 -1.75 6.27 13.74
C GLY A 68 -2.54 7.29 12.91
N GLN A 69 -2.09 8.54 12.87
CA GLN A 69 -2.74 9.61 12.10
C GLN A 69 -2.30 9.66 10.62
N GLY A 70 -1.48 8.70 10.17
CA GLY A 70 -0.90 8.69 8.84
C GLY A 70 -0.88 7.31 8.20
N LEU A 71 -0.07 7.20 7.16
CA LEU A 71 0.12 6.00 6.36
C LEU A 71 1.60 5.63 6.38
N ARG A 72 1.91 4.39 6.76
CA ARG A 72 3.23 3.80 6.51
C ARG A 72 3.23 3.24 5.10
N VAL A 73 4.19 3.70 4.31
CA VAL A 73 4.42 3.21 2.95
C VAL A 73 5.71 2.42 2.94
N ARG A 74 5.63 1.17 2.47
CA ARG A 74 6.78 0.36 2.08
C ARG A 74 6.76 0.21 0.56
N ALA A 75 7.80 0.70 -0.11
CA ALA A 75 7.83 0.73 -1.56
C ALA A 75 9.15 0.18 -2.08
N GLY A 76 9.10 -0.52 -3.21
CA GLY A 76 10.26 -1.18 -3.78
C GLY A 76 9.86 -2.13 -4.90
N GLY A 77 10.48 -3.30 -4.96
CA GLY A 77 10.07 -4.32 -5.92
C GLY A 77 11.03 -5.48 -6.08
N GLN A 78 10.66 -6.37 -7.00
CA GLN A 78 11.49 -7.48 -7.44
C GLN A 78 12.59 -6.97 -8.39
N VAL A 79 13.80 -7.55 -8.35
CA VAL A 79 14.87 -7.30 -9.32
C VAL A 79 15.33 -8.65 -9.90
N ALA A 80 15.68 -8.69 -11.19
CA ALA A 80 16.25 -9.90 -11.78
C ALA A 80 17.76 -9.98 -11.48
N GLY A 81 18.15 -10.96 -10.68
CA GLY A 81 19.54 -11.20 -10.31
C GLY A 81 19.97 -10.43 -9.07
N ARG A 82 21.23 -9.98 -9.04
CA ARG A 82 21.79 -9.28 -7.89
C ARG A 82 21.17 -7.89 -7.74
N VAL A 83 20.66 -7.59 -6.55
CA VAL A 83 20.21 -6.24 -6.18
C VAL A 83 21.42 -5.31 -6.09
N PRO A 84 21.47 -4.19 -6.84
CA PRO A 84 22.52 -3.20 -6.70
C PRO A 84 22.51 -2.57 -5.30
N ALA A 85 23.69 -2.34 -4.72
CA ALA A 85 23.79 -1.80 -3.35
C ALA A 85 23.13 -0.42 -3.19
N ASN A 86 23.07 0.39 -4.25
CA ASN A 86 22.44 1.71 -4.23
C ASN A 86 20.92 1.68 -4.46
N ALA A 87 20.31 0.53 -4.78
CA ALA A 87 18.90 0.46 -5.13
C ALA A 87 17.97 0.93 -4.00
N ALA A 88 18.28 0.57 -2.74
CA ALA A 88 17.53 1.03 -1.59
C ALA A 88 17.62 2.55 -1.40
N GLY A 89 18.81 3.13 -1.61
CA GLY A 89 19.02 4.58 -1.57
C GLY A 89 18.20 5.31 -2.64
N LEU A 90 18.23 4.83 -3.88
CA LEU A 90 17.41 5.41 -4.96
C LEU A 90 15.91 5.36 -4.68
N ILE A 91 15.42 4.32 -4.01
CA ILE A 91 14.01 4.23 -3.58
C ILE A 91 13.74 5.25 -2.47
N ALA A 92 14.62 5.35 -1.48
CA ALA A 92 14.49 6.31 -0.39
C ALA A 92 14.49 7.75 -0.91
N ASP A 93 15.38 8.09 -1.86
CA ASP A 93 15.42 9.41 -2.49
C ASP A 93 14.09 9.77 -3.16
N VAL A 94 13.45 8.81 -3.85
CA VAL A 94 12.12 9.02 -4.44
C VAL A 94 11.05 9.25 -3.38
N LEU A 95 11.08 8.47 -2.29
CA LEU A 95 10.11 8.54 -1.19
C LEU A 95 10.24 9.80 -0.34
N GLU A 96 11.46 10.32 -0.18
CA GLU A 96 11.76 11.50 0.63
C GLU A 96 11.80 12.81 -0.18
N ASP A 97 11.79 12.73 -1.52
CA ASP A 97 11.74 13.93 -2.39
C ASP A 97 10.51 14.81 -2.05
N PRO A 98 10.73 16.07 -1.60
CA PRO A 98 9.63 16.91 -1.15
C PRO A 98 8.61 17.24 -2.25
N ALA A 99 9.05 17.36 -3.50
CA ALA A 99 8.17 17.68 -4.63
C ALA A 99 7.25 16.50 -4.99
N ASN A 100 7.77 15.27 -4.93
CA ASN A 100 7.01 14.04 -5.05
C ASN A 100 5.97 13.94 -3.94
N ARG A 101 6.39 14.08 -2.69
CA ARG A 101 5.49 14.00 -1.52
C ARG A 101 4.36 15.02 -1.60
N ALA A 102 4.67 16.29 -1.88
CA ALA A 102 3.66 17.33 -2.03
C ALA A 102 2.69 17.05 -3.19
N ARG A 103 3.21 16.58 -4.33
CA ARG A 103 2.38 16.18 -5.48
C ARG A 103 1.46 15.00 -5.14
N TRP A 104 1.99 14.01 -4.43
CA TRP A 104 1.25 12.80 -4.07
C TRP A 104 0.08 13.13 -3.15
N ILE A 105 0.36 13.82 -2.04
CA ILE A 105 -0.66 14.22 -1.07
C ILE A 105 -1.71 15.09 -1.75
N ARG A 106 -1.32 16.12 -2.51
CA ARG A 106 -2.29 16.97 -3.22
C ARG A 106 -3.22 16.19 -4.15
N HIS A 107 -2.75 15.12 -4.78
CA HIS A 107 -3.58 14.29 -5.65
C HIS A 107 -4.44 13.29 -4.87
N ALA A 108 -3.90 12.72 -3.79
CA ALA A 108 -4.57 11.71 -2.97
C ALA A 108 -5.57 12.30 -1.96
N SER A 109 -5.42 13.58 -1.57
CA SER A 109 -6.38 14.29 -0.69
C SER A 109 -7.68 14.70 -1.39
N ARG A 110 -7.75 14.61 -2.72
CA ARG A 110 -8.92 15.04 -3.51
C ARG A 110 -10.03 13.98 -3.61
N GLY A 111 -9.81 12.79 -3.08
CA GLY A 111 -10.81 11.73 -3.03
C GLY A 111 -11.10 11.36 -1.59
N GLN A 112 -12.38 11.36 -1.20
CA GLN A 112 -12.86 10.58 -0.05
C GLN A 112 -12.78 9.09 -0.40
N GLY A 113 -11.57 8.58 -0.56
CA GLY A 113 -11.31 7.18 -0.86
C GLY A 113 -10.96 6.44 0.41
N ARG A 114 -11.97 5.79 0.99
CA ARG A 114 -11.89 4.64 1.92
C ARG A 114 -10.57 4.57 2.70
N THR A 115 -10.52 5.30 3.81
CA THR A 115 -9.40 5.27 4.77
C THR A 115 -9.13 3.83 5.19
N LEU A 116 -7.86 3.45 5.30
CA LEU A 116 -7.49 2.17 5.90
C LEU A 116 -7.74 2.26 7.42
N PRO A 117 -8.53 1.35 8.00
CA PRO A 117 -8.62 1.21 9.45
C PRO A 117 -7.23 0.97 10.08
N ASP A 118 -6.98 1.56 11.25
CA ASP A 118 -5.76 1.29 12.01
C ASP A 118 -5.98 0.04 12.87
N SER A 119 -5.50 -1.11 12.38
CA SER A 119 -5.56 -2.39 13.11
C SER A 119 -5.00 -2.31 14.54
N ARG A 120 -4.07 -1.40 14.85
CA ARG A 120 -3.55 -1.25 16.22
C ARG A 120 -4.50 -0.49 17.14
N ALA A 121 -5.31 0.41 16.60
CA ALA A 121 -6.33 1.13 17.35
C ALA A 121 -7.61 0.30 17.49
N ASP A 122 -8.02 -0.41 16.44
CA ASP A 122 -9.28 -1.16 16.37
C ASP A 122 -9.27 -2.48 17.18
N ALA A 123 -8.09 -3.02 17.50
CA ALA A 123 -7.96 -4.19 18.37
C ALA A 123 -8.50 -3.96 19.81
N LYS A 124 -8.80 -2.71 20.19
CA LYS A 124 -9.40 -2.38 21.49
C LYS A 124 -10.94 -2.38 21.50
N ASP A 125 -11.61 -2.41 20.34
CA ASP A 125 -13.08 -2.23 20.25
C ASP A 125 -13.83 -3.48 19.72
N SER A 126 -13.14 -4.62 19.55
CA SER A 126 -13.67 -5.79 18.86
C SER A 126 -14.67 -6.65 19.68
N HIS A 127 -15.19 -6.20 20.83
CA HIS A 127 -16.01 -7.03 21.73
C HIS A 127 -17.54 -6.89 21.59
N ARG A 128 -18.08 -6.12 20.63
CA ARG A 128 -19.53 -5.79 20.66
C ARG A 128 -20.41 -6.45 19.59
N ILE A 129 -19.89 -7.12 18.58
CA ILE A 129 -20.70 -7.52 17.40
C ILE A 129 -21.07 -9.03 17.37
N ALA A 130 -20.47 -9.88 18.20
CA ALA A 130 -20.65 -11.34 18.09
C ALA A 130 -21.84 -11.96 18.86
N ALA A 131 -22.77 -11.18 19.43
CA ALA A 131 -23.81 -11.72 20.32
C ALA A 131 -25.24 -11.26 19.99
N LYS A 132 -25.68 -11.36 18.73
CA LYS A 132 -27.11 -11.31 18.38
C LYS A 132 -27.41 -12.11 17.11
N ILE A 133 -27.38 -13.43 17.18
CA ILE A 133 -28.23 -14.26 16.33
C ILE A 133 -28.97 -15.19 17.29
N ASP A 134 -30.07 -14.67 17.82
CA ASP A 134 -30.99 -15.42 18.66
C ASP A 134 -31.76 -16.43 17.82
N MET A 135 -31.93 -17.60 18.42
CA MET A 135 -32.49 -18.80 17.84
C MET A 135 -34.02 -18.69 17.79
N LYS A 136 -34.60 -18.59 16.60
CA LYS A 136 -36.04 -18.78 16.40
C LYS A 136 -36.28 -19.83 15.32
N SER A 137 -36.43 -21.07 15.75
CA SER A 137 -37.03 -22.15 14.97
C SER A 137 -38.27 -22.60 15.72
N GLU A 138 -39.44 -22.16 15.26
CA GLU A 138 -40.74 -22.73 15.59
C GLU A 138 -41.32 -23.41 14.34
N SER A 139 -42.12 -24.43 14.63
CA SER A 139 -42.45 -25.61 13.83
C SER A 139 -43.60 -25.46 12.82
N ALA A 140 -43.86 -26.58 12.11
CA ALA A 140 -45.08 -26.98 11.40
C ALA A 140 -45.30 -26.35 10.01
N SER A 141 -45.66 -27.09 8.95
CA SER A 141 -46.42 -28.35 8.82
C SER A 141 -45.95 -29.16 7.62
#